data_AF-A0A5B0SNF3-F1
#
_entry.id   AF-A0A5B0SNF3-F1
#
_cell.length_a   1.000
_cell.length_b   1.000
_cell.length_c   1.000
_cell.angle_alpha   90.00
_cell.angle_beta   90.00
_cell.angle_gamma   90.00
#
_symmetry.space_group_name_H-M   'P 1'
#
loop_
_entity.id
_entity.type
_entity.pdbx_description
1 polymer ?
#
loop_
_entity_poly.entity_id
_entity_poly.type
_entity_poly.pdbx_seq_one_letter_code
_entity_poly.pdbx_strand_id
1 'polypeptide(L)' 'AFTQLKLQQIRFNVVNAAPLREAQQRPPDFPGRVVRVAGSRAFCVELSKVIVVLIIRRTAHQL' A
#
# COMPACT_ATOMS: atom_id res chain seq x y z
N ALA A 1 20.61 -8.28 6.80
CA ALA A 1 20.06 -9.15 5.72
C ALA A 1 20.04 -8.46 4.36
N PHE A 2 19.11 -7.54 4.06
CA PHE A 2 18.96 -6.94 2.71
C PHE A 2 20.26 -6.35 2.11
N THR A 3 20.99 -5.55 2.89
CA THR A 3 22.25 -4.92 2.48
C THR A 3 23.37 -5.94 2.22
N GLN A 4 23.37 -7.07 2.95
CA GLN A 4 24.33 -8.15 2.77
C GLN A 4 24.08 -8.94 1.48
N LEU A 5 22.83 -8.95 0.99
CA LEU A 5 22.43 -9.63 -0.25
C LEU A 5 22.69 -8.79 -1.52
N LYS A 6 23.28 -7.59 -1.39
CA LYS A 6 23.57 -6.66 -2.51
C LYS A 6 22.34 -6.34 -3.38
N LEU A 7 21.15 -6.35 -2.79
CA LEU A 7 19.91 -6.00 -3.46
C LEU A 7 19.81 -4.48 -3.67
N GLN A 8 19.28 -4.06 -4.82
CA GLN A 8 19.27 -2.65 -5.24
C GLN A 8 18.30 -1.78 -4.43
N GLN A 9 17.07 -2.26 -4.22
CA GLN A 9 16.05 -1.51 -3.48
C GLN A 9 14.99 -2.45 -2.89
N ILE A 10 14.51 -2.12 -1.70
CA ILE A 10 13.34 -2.74 -1.07
C ILE A 10 12.46 -1.66 -0.46
N ARG A 11 11.14 -1.84 -0.55
CA ARG A 11 10.15 -0.92 0.02
C ARG A 11 9.00 -1.71 0.59
N PHE A 12 8.57 -1.30 1.77
CA PHE A 12 7.47 -1.93 2.48
C PHE A 12 6.25 -1.01 2.52
N ASN A 13 5.08 -1.61 2.43
CA ASN A 13 3.84 -1.00 2.89
C ASN A 13 3.52 -1.61 4.26
N VAL A 14 3.34 -0.76 5.27
CA VAL A 14 2.87 -1.16 6.60
C VAL A 14 1.42 -0.71 6.69
N VAL A 15 0.50 -1.58 6.27
CA VAL A 15 -0.91 -1.23 6.09
C VAL A 15 -1.79 -2.44 6.39
N ASN A 16 -2.97 -2.18 6.94
CA ASN A 16 -4.03 -3.16 7.11
C ASN A 16 -4.95 -3.17 5.89
N ALA A 17 -5.44 -4.36 5.52
CA ALA A 17 -6.36 -4.51 4.38
C ALA A 17 -7.72 -3.85 4.61
N ALA A 18 -8.29 -3.92 5.82
CA ALA A 18 -9.62 -3.38 6.11
C ALA A 18 -9.71 -1.85 5.91
N PRO A 19 -8.82 -1.02 6.50
CA PRO A 19 -8.83 0.43 6.26
C PRO A 19 -8.57 0.83 4.80
N LEU A 20 -7.85 0.02 4.02
CA LEU A 20 -7.66 0.29 2.59
C LEU A 20 -8.94 0.09 1.78
N ARG A 21 -9.78 -0.88 2.17
CA ARG A 21 -11.10 -1.10 1.57
C ARG A 21 -12.06 0.02 1.95
N GLU A 22 -12.05 0.43 3.22
CA GLU A 22 -12.88 1.53 3.72
C GLU A 22 -12.51 2.86 3.05
N ALA A 23 -11.22 3.15 2.87
CA ALA A 23 -10.76 4.35 2.16
C ALA A 23 -11.25 4.43 0.70
N GLN A 24 -11.55 3.29 0.07
CA GLN A 24 -12.12 3.24 -1.27
C GLN A 24 -13.66 3.36 -1.28
N GLN A 25 -14.32 2.97 -0.19
CA GLN A 25 -15.78 3.09 -0.05
C GLN A 25 -16.19 4.48 0.44
N ARG A 26 -15.36 5.09 1.30
CA ARG A 26 -15.60 6.38 1.93
C ARG A 26 -14.36 7.29 1.85
N PRO A 27 -13.96 7.76 0.65
CA PRO A 27 -12.79 8.62 0.48
C PRO A 27 -12.72 9.86 1.39
N PRO A 28 -13.84 10.57 1.69
CA PRO A 28 -13.81 11.76 2.56
C PRO A 28 -13.33 11.50 3.99
N ASP A 29 -13.48 10.27 4.50
CA ASP A 29 -13.06 9.90 5.85
C ASP A 29 -11.57 9.51 5.93
N PHE A 30 -10.91 9.34 4.78
CA PHE A 30 -9.51 8.91 4.69
C PHE A 30 -8.64 9.83 3.80
N PRO A 31 -8.69 11.17 3.96
CA PRO A 31 -8.03 12.10 3.04
C PRO A 31 -6.50 11.98 3.07
N GLY A 32 -5.91 11.56 4.20
CA GLY A 32 -4.46 11.44 4.38
C GLY A 32 -3.87 10.05 4.15
N ARG A 33 -4.65 9.07 3.64
CA ARG A 33 -4.18 7.68 3.56
C ARG A 33 -3.20 7.51 2.40
N VAL A 34 -1.91 7.37 2.69
CA VAL A 34 -0.85 7.18 1.68
C VAL A 34 -0.43 5.71 1.58
N VAL A 35 -0.24 5.23 0.35
CA VAL A 35 0.32 3.90 0.05
C VAL A 35 1.48 4.01 -0.95
N ARG A 36 2.38 3.02 -0.99
CA ARG A 36 3.45 2.95 -2.00
C ARG A 36 3.04 2.05 -3.16
N VAL A 37 3.17 2.57 -4.38
CA VAL A 37 2.84 1.88 -5.65
C VAL A 37 3.97 2.08 -6.65
N ALA A 38 4.52 0.99 -7.18
CA ALA A 38 5.57 0.97 -8.22
C ALA A 38 6.78 1.91 -7.96
N GLY A 39 6.92 2.37 -6.73
CA GLY A 39 7.99 3.22 -6.28
C GLY A 39 7.69 4.67 -5.97
N SER A 40 6.47 5.10 -6.18
CA SER A 40 5.98 6.39 -5.73
C SER A 40 5.04 6.23 -4.53
N ARG A 41 4.93 7.29 -3.73
CA ARG A 41 3.86 7.45 -2.76
C ARG A 41 2.64 7.99 -3.51
N ALA A 42 1.47 7.45 -3.22
CA ALA A 42 0.21 7.91 -3.78
C ALA A 42 -0.87 7.92 -2.69
N PHE A 43 -1.82 8.83 -2.80
CA PHE A 43 -3.00 8.82 -1.95
C PHE A 43 -3.90 7.66 -2.35
N CYS A 44 -4.35 6.87 -1.37
CA CYS A 44 -5.22 5.72 -1.58
C CYS A 44 -6.51 6.12 -2.30
N VAL A 45 -7.01 7.33 -2.03
CA VAL A 45 -8.23 7.89 -2.61
C VAL A 45 -8.09 8.30 -4.07
N GLU A 46 -6.86 8.56 -4.54
CA GLU A 46 -6.57 8.94 -5.94
C GLU A 46 -6.28 7.71 -6.82
N LEU A 47 -6.14 6.52 -6.21
CA LEU A 47 -5.85 5.28 -6.92
C LEU A 47 -7.13 4.61 -7.40
N SER A 48 -7.04 4.00 -8.59
CA SER A 48 -8.13 3.17 -9.10
C SER A 48 -8.38 1.94 -8.22
N LYS A 49 -9.65 1.51 -8.14
CA LYS A 49 -10.07 0.34 -7.37
C LYS A 49 -9.24 -0.91 -7.69
N VAL A 50 -8.89 -1.10 -8.97
CA VAL A 50 -8.07 -2.23 -9.43
C VAL A 50 -6.68 -2.22 -8.78
N ILE A 51 -6.01 -1.05 -8.73
CA ILE A 51 -4.69 -0.92 -8.12
C ILE A 51 -4.76 -1.19 -6.61
N VAL A 52 -5.77 -0.67 -5.92
CA VAL A 52 -5.92 -0.93 -4.48
C VAL A 52 -6.20 -2.40 -4.18
N VAL A 53 -7.02 -3.07 -5.00
CA VAL A 53 -7.23 -4.53 -4.89
C VAL A 53 -5.94 -5.30 -5.12
N LEU A 54 -5.11 -4.90 -6.09
CA LEU A 54 -3.80 -5.52 -6.31
C LEU A 54 -2.86 -5.33 -5.12
N ILE A 55 -2.90 -4.18 -4.44
CA ILE A 55 -2.12 -3.95 -3.22
C ILE A 55 -2.60 -4.86 -2.09
N ILE A 56 -3.92 -4.96 -1.88
CA ILE A 56 -4.53 -5.80 -0.83
C ILE A 56 -4.24 -7.30 -1.07
N ARG A 57 -4.15 -7.73 -2.34
CA ARG A 57 -3.82 -9.11 -2.71
C ARG A 57 -2.35 -9.48 -2.53
N ARG A 58 -1.45 -8.52 -2.29
CA ARG A 58 -0.06 -8.84 -1.96
C ARG A 58 0.00 -9.52 -0.60
N THR A 59 0.89 -10.50 -0.46
CA THR A 59 1.08 -11.24 0.78
C THR A 59 1.40 -10.27 1.93
N ALA A 60 0.60 -10.33 2.99
CA ALA A 60 0.87 -9.65 4.24
C ALA A 60 1.74 -10.55 5.12
N HIS A 61 2.75 -9.95 5.78
CA HIS A 61 3.63 -10.66 6.69
C HIS A 61 3.38 -10.17 8.12
N GLN A 62 3.31 -11.10 9.08
CA GLN A 62 3.22 -10.82 10.52
C GLN A 62 4.56 -11.18 11.17
N LEU A 63 4.91 -10.48 12.25
CA LEU A 63 6.12 -10.74 13.05
C LEU A 63 5.87 -11.89 14.02
#